data_AF-A0A524PXJ2-F1
#
_entry.id   AF-A0A524PXJ2-F1
#
_cell.length_a   1.000
_cell.length_b   1.000
_cell.length_c   1.000
_cell.angle_alpha   90.00
_cell.angle_beta   90.00
_cell.angle_gamma   90.00
#
_symmetry.space_group_name_H-M   'P 1'
#
loop_
_entity.id
_entity.type
_entity.pdbx_description
1 polymer ?
#
loop_
_entity_poly.entity_id
_entity_poly.type
_entity_poly.pdbx_seq_one_letter_code
_entity_poly.pdbx_strand_id
1 'polypeptide(L)'
;MNSVVLEVLGSIERKGDYVFPGRWGRGHISDYKKPFKIARAKAGLPELRCHDLRHCAGTYMAMAGVLLTTVQQILGHKDIKTTTRYINPNDENRRRAVNALATLFQVSAECASEADSPEVVQAHAADTRVLNLSHN
;
A
#
# COMPACT_ATOMS: atom_id res chain seq x y z
N MET A 1 7.42 0.33 6.38
CA MET A 1 8.52 1.07 5.71
C MET A 1 8.76 0.41 4.36
N ASN A 2 9.05 1.16 3.29
CA ASN A 2 9.15 0.62 1.92
C ASN A 2 10.45 -0.20 1.73
N SER A 3 10.39 -1.30 0.98
CA SER A 3 11.52 -2.21 0.71
C SER A 3 12.70 -1.53 0.02
N VAL A 4 12.45 -0.65 -0.94
CA VAL A 4 13.48 0.12 -1.66
C VAL A 4 14.26 1.01 -0.70
N VAL A 5 13.58 1.64 0.26
CA VAL A 5 14.24 2.48 1.26
C VAL A 5 15.11 1.64 2.18
N LEU A 6 14.62 0.47 2.60
CA LEU A 6 15.38 -0.43 3.47
C LEU A 6 16.62 -0.99 2.78
N GLU A 7 16.52 -1.33 1.49
CA GLU A 7 17.64 -1.80 0.68
C GLU A 7 18.72 -0.72 0.55
N VAL A 8 18.33 0.50 0.15
CA VAL A 8 19.25 1.63 0.03
C VAL A 8 19.93 1.92 1.37
N LEU A 9 19.17 1.98 2.46
CA LEU A 9 19.75 2.20 3.80
C LEU A 9 20.64 1.04 4.27
N GLY A 10 20.34 -0.20 3.86
CA GLY A 10 21.14 -1.37 4.16
C GLY A 10 22.48 -1.40 3.42
N SER A 11 22.54 -0.83 2.21
CA SER A 11 23.78 -0.73 1.42
C SER A 11 24.77 0.32 1.95
N ILE A 12 24.36 1.21 2.86
CA ILE A 12 25.18 2.29 3.38
C ILE A 12 25.81 1.86 4.71
N GLU A 13 27.13 2.02 4.83
CA GLU A 13 27.86 1.77 6.08
C GLU A 13 27.30 2.66 7.22
N ARG A 14 26.82 2.03 8.31
CA ARG A 14 26.31 2.75 9.48
C ARG A 14 27.44 3.30 10.34
N LYS A 15 27.43 4.61 10.59
CA LYS A 15 28.38 5.30 11.47
C LYS A 15 27.64 5.87 12.68
N GLY A 16 27.42 5.02 13.69
CA GLY A 16 26.69 5.36 14.92
C GLY A 16 25.19 5.12 14.84
N ASP A 17 24.46 5.68 15.82
CA ASP A 17 23.03 5.38 16.03
C ASP A 17 22.07 6.13 15.07
N TYR A 18 22.54 7.21 14.44
CA TYR A 18 21.73 8.04 13.55
C TYR A 18 21.83 7.58 12.09
N VAL A 19 20.69 7.64 11.37
CA VAL A 19 20.65 7.38 9.91
C VAL A 19 21.50 8.41 9.14
N PHE A 20 21.52 9.66 9.60
CA PHE A 20 22.34 10.73 9.03
C PHE A 20 23.26 11.32 10.11
N PRO A 21 24.44 10.72 10.34
CA PRO A 21 25.36 11.17 11.38
C PRO A 21 26.01 12.52 11.03
N GLY A 22 26.32 13.30 12.06
CA GLY A 22 27.04 14.56 11.91
C GLY A 22 28.50 14.35 11.49
N ARG A 23 29.09 15.36 10.84
CA ARG A 23 30.48 15.31 10.31
C ARG A 23 31.53 14.92 11.37
N TRP A 24 31.29 15.25 12.64
CA TRP A 24 32.24 15.06 13.73
C TRP A 24 31.92 13.88 14.65
N GLY A 25 31.06 12.96 14.20
CA GLY A 25 30.70 11.76 14.98
C GLY A 25 29.91 12.05 16.26
N ARG A 26 29.52 13.31 16.50
CA ARG A 26 28.62 13.71 17.59
C ARG A 26 27.27 14.09 17.02
N GLY A 27 26.24 13.35 17.40
CA GLY A 27 24.85 13.61 17.02
C GLY A 27 24.54 13.39 15.55
N HIS A 28 23.38 13.88 15.14
CA HIS A 28 22.89 13.88 13.76
C HIS A 28 23.22 15.17 13.00
N ILE A 29 23.08 15.12 11.67
CA ILE A 29 23.09 16.32 10.83
C ILE A 29 21.98 17.29 11.24
N SER A 30 22.32 18.56 11.47
CA SER A 30 21.35 19.60 11.83
C SER A 30 20.86 20.40 10.63
N ASP A 31 21.64 20.47 9.54
CA ASP A 31 21.28 21.19 8.32
C ASP A 31 21.42 20.29 7.08
N TYR A 32 20.29 20.06 6.41
CA TYR A 32 20.21 19.28 5.18
C TYR A 32 20.37 20.12 3.90
N LYS A 33 20.39 21.46 3.98
CA LYS A 33 20.34 22.35 2.82
C LYS A 33 21.54 22.18 1.88
N LYS A 34 22.75 22.11 2.45
CA LYS A 34 23.98 21.91 1.67
C LYS A 34 24.00 20.57 0.93
N PRO A 35 23.83 19.40 1.60
CA PRO A 35 23.80 18.13 0.88
C PRO A 35 22.64 18.05 -0.11
N PHE A 36 21.46 18.61 0.21
CA PHE A 36 20.35 18.66 -0.73
C PHE A 36 20.65 19.50 -1.98
N LYS A 37 21.32 20.66 -1.82
CA LYS A 37 21.75 21.50 -2.96
C LYS A 37 22.69 20.74 -3.90
N ILE A 38 23.61 19.95 -3.35
CA ILE A 38 24.53 19.12 -4.13
C ILE A 38 23.75 18.01 -4.85
N ALA A 39 22.86 17.31 -4.13
CA ALA A 39 22.07 16.22 -4.70
C ALA A 39 21.18 16.68 -5.86
N ARG A 40 20.46 17.81 -5.70
CA ARG A 40 19.60 18.34 -6.76
C ARG A 40 20.38 18.85 -7.97
N ALA A 41 21.58 19.41 -7.76
CA ALA A 41 22.46 19.81 -8.86
C ALA A 41 22.95 18.60 -9.66
N LYS A 42 23.35 17.52 -8.96
CA LYS A 42 23.72 16.25 -9.60
C LYS A 42 22.56 15.59 -10.36
N ALA A 43 21.33 15.77 -9.87
CA ALA A 43 20.12 15.29 -10.53
C ALA A 43 19.65 16.17 -11.70
N GLY A 44 20.33 17.29 -11.99
CA GLY A 44 19.91 18.23 -13.05
C GLY A 44 18.66 19.05 -12.70
N LEU A 45 18.30 19.16 -11.42
CA LEU A 45 17.08 19.81 -10.93
C LEU A 45 17.41 20.97 -9.96
N PRO A 46 18.03 22.06 -10.44
CA PRO A 46 18.54 23.14 -9.56
C PRO A 46 17.45 23.87 -8.77
N GLU A 47 16.23 23.97 -9.32
CA GLU A 47 15.09 24.68 -8.72
C GLU A 47 14.27 23.81 -7.76
N LEU A 48 14.53 22.51 -7.70
CA LEU A 48 13.79 21.57 -6.86
C LEU A 48 13.95 21.92 -5.37
N ARG A 49 12.83 21.97 -4.66
CA ARG A 49 12.76 22.18 -3.21
C ARG A 49 12.38 20.87 -2.51
N CYS A 50 12.79 20.70 -1.25
CA CYS A 50 12.41 19.51 -0.48
C CYS A 50 10.89 19.35 -0.32
N HIS A 51 10.15 20.46 -0.25
CA HIS A 51 8.69 20.42 -0.16
C HIS A 51 8.05 19.87 -1.44
N ASP A 52 8.67 20.08 -2.60
CA ASP A 52 8.17 19.55 -3.88
C ASP A 52 8.23 18.02 -3.89
N LEU A 53 9.27 17.42 -3.33
CA LEU A 53 9.36 15.96 -3.17
C LEU A 53 8.22 15.41 -2.30
N ARG A 54 7.88 16.12 -1.21
CA ARG A 54 6.74 15.76 -0.35
C ARG A 54 5.42 15.91 -1.11
N HIS A 55 5.29 16.94 -1.93
CA HIS A 55 4.12 17.15 -2.77
C HIS A 55 3.98 16.05 -3.83
N CYS A 56 5.05 15.71 -4.54
CA CYS A 56 5.06 14.61 -5.51
C CYS A 56 4.63 13.29 -4.86
N ALA A 57 5.18 12.95 -3.69
CA ALA A 57 4.79 11.73 -2.98
C ALA A 57 3.30 11.71 -2.63
N GLY A 58 2.75 12.84 -2.14
CA GLY A 58 1.32 12.99 -1.87
C GLY A 58 0.46 12.81 -3.12
N THR A 59 0.83 13.47 -4.21
CA THR A 59 0.14 13.35 -5.50
C THR A 59 0.17 11.92 -6.03
N TYR A 60 1.31 11.24 -6.02
CA TYR A 60 1.41 9.85 -6.49
C TYR A 60 0.59 8.87 -5.65
N MET A 61 0.59 9.03 -4.31
CA MET A 61 -0.26 8.20 -3.45
C MET A 61 -1.75 8.46 -3.71
N ALA A 62 -2.15 9.71 -3.90
CA ALA A 62 -3.52 10.06 -4.25
C ALA A 62 -3.94 9.49 -5.62
N MET A 63 -3.06 9.57 -6.62
CA MET A 63 -3.29 8.98 -7.95
C MET A 63 -3.35 7.45 -7.92
N ALA A 64 -2.62 6.80 -6.99
CA ALA A 64 -2.71 5.36 -6.76
C ALA A 64 -4.01 4.93 -6.05
N GLY A 65 -4.90 5.87 -5.72
CA GLY A 65 -6.18 5.60 -5.07
C GLY A 65 -6.08 5.38 -3.56
N VAL A 66 -4.96 5.76 -2.92
CA VAL A 66 -4.81 5.66 -1.47
C VAL A 66 -5.75 6.67 -0.79
N LEU A 67 -6.41 6.24 0.29
CA LEU A 67 -7.30 7.07 1.08
C LEU A 67 -6.57 8.31 1.62
N LEU A 68 -7.19 9.48 1.52
CA LEU A 68 -6.59 10.76 1.90
C LEU A 68 -6.19 10.85 3.37
N THR A 69 -6.92 10.19 4.26
CA THR A 69 -6.58 10.12 5.68
C THR A 69 -5.31 9.31 5.90
N THR A 70 -5.11 8.23 5.15
CA THR A 70 -3.86 7.45 5.14
C THR A 70 -2.71 8.28 4.59
N VAL A 71 -2.92 8.99 3.47
CA VAL A 71 -1.91 9.90 2.91
C VAL A 71 -1.55 11.01 3.90
N GLN A 72 -2.53 11.58 4.61
CA GLN A 72 -2.31 12.59 5.64
C GLN A 72 -1.44 12.06 6.78
N GLN A 73 -1.69 10.84 7.25
CA GLN A 73 -0.91 10.19 8.31
C GLN A 73 0.53 9.91 7.85
N ILE A 74 0.70 9.36 6.64
CA ILE A 74 2.03 9.10 6.05
C ILE A 74 2.83 10.40 5.89
N LEU A 75 2.16 11.47 5.43
CA LEU A 75 2.76 12.79 5.29
C LEU A 75 2.74 13.59 6.60
N GLY A 76 2.36 13.04 7.74
CA GLY A 76 2.36 13.74 9.04
C GLY A 76 1.71 15.13 9.03
N HIS A 77 0.70 15.35 8.19
CA HIS A 77 0.03 16.64 8.08
C HIS A 77 -0.96 16.81 9.24
N LYS A 78 -0.82 17.90 9.99
CA LYS A 78 -1.74 18.22 11.10
C LYS A 78 -3.17 18.49 10.59
N ASP A 79 -3.30 19.18 9.46
CA ASP A 79 -4.59 19.54 8.86
C ASP A 79 -4.82 18.81 7.53
N ILE A 80 -5.98 18.16 7.42
CA ILE A 80 -6.38 17.43 6.20
C ILE A 80 -6.51 18.35 4.97
N LYS A 81 -6.80 19.64 5.19
CA LYS A 81 -6.90 20.66 4.13
C LYS A 81 -5.62 20.78 3.31
N THR A 82 -4.46 20.54 3.92
CA THR A 82 -3.16 20.55 3.21
C THR A 82 -2.98 19.34 2.30
N THR A 83 -3.65 18.23 2.61
CA THR A 83 -3.66 16.99 1.83
C THR A 83 -4.71 17.04 0.71
N THR A 84 -5.82 17.75 0.90
CA THR A 84 -6.85 17.96 -0.13
C THR A 84 -6.30 18.57 -1.43
N ARG A 85 -5.20 19.33 -1.36
CA ARG A 85 -4.49 19.89 -2.53
C ARG A 85 -3.98 18.82 -3.52
N TYR A 86 -3.80 17.58 -3.07
CA TYR A 86 -3.33 16.47 -3.92
C TYR A 86 -4.46 15.79 -4.72
N ILE A 87 -5.71 16.11 -4.41
CA ILE A 87 -6.86 15.61 -5.16
C ILE A 87 -7.02 16.53 -6.37
N ASN A 88 -6.45 16.13 -7.50
CA ASN A 88 -7.03 16.55 -8.77
C ASN A 88 -8.15 15.56 -9.07
N PRO A 89 -9.44 15.98 -9.02
CA PRO A 89 -10.53 15.15 -9.48
C PRO A 89 -10.41 14.98 -10.99
N ASN A 90 -9.56 14.06 -11.42
CA ASN A 90 -9.52 13.61 -12.80
C ASN A 90 -10.70 12.64 -13.01
N ASP A 91 -11.36 12.72 -14.15
CA ASP A 91 -12.56 11.91 -14.44
C ASP A 91 -12.30 10.40 -14.33
N GLU A 92 -11.05 9.99 -14.55
CA GLU A 92 -10.60 8.61 -14.33
C GLU A 92 -10.72 8.14 -12.87
N ASN A 93 -10.37 9.00 -11.90
CA ASN A 93 -10.48 8.64 -10.48
C ASN A 93 -11.96 8.52 -10.05
N ARG A 94 -12.83 9.36 -10.61
CA ARG A 94 -14.29 9.26 -10.40
C ARG A 94 -14.85 7.97 -10.98
N ARG A 95 -14.46 7.61 -12.20
CA ARG A 95 -14.87 6.36 -12.86
C ARG A 95 -14.41 5.14 -12.07
N ARG A 96 -13.16 5.11 -11.60
CA ARG A 96 -12.66 4.02 -10.74
C ARG A 96 -13.45 3.87 -9.45
N ALA A 97 -13.78 4.98 -8.79
CA ALA A 97 -14.56 4.94 -7.55
C ALA A 97 -15.98 4.37 -7.78
N VAL A 98 -16.64 4.75 -8.88
CA VAL A 98 -17.95 4.23 -9.24
C VAL A 98 -17.87 2.75 -9.66
N ASN A 99 -16.86 2.38 -10.44
CA ASN A 99 -16.67 0.99 -10.87
C ASN A 99 -16.36 0.05 -9.70
N ALA A 100 -15.65 0.53 -8.67
CA ALA A 100 -15.40 -0.25 -7.46
C ALA A 100 -16.70 -0.64 -6.74
N LEU A 101 -17.73 0.22 -6.76
CA LEU A 101 -19.06 -0.13 -6.26
C LEU A 101 -19.68 -1.25 -7.11
N ALA A 102 -19.62 -1.13 -8.44
CA ALA A 102 -20.16 -2.15 -9.34
C ALA A 102 -19.53 -3.53 -9.11
N THR A 103 -18.20 -3.61 -8.93
CA THR A 103 -17.51 -4.86 -8.61
C THR A 103 -17.94 -5.44 -7.26
N LEU A 104 -18.07 -4.60 -6.22
CA LEU A 104 -18.56 -5.04 -4.91
C LEU A 104 -19.95 -5.67 -4.98
N PHE A 105 -20.86 -5.08 -5.76
CA PHE A 105 -22.22 -5.61 -5.94
C PHE A 105 -22.25 -6.86 -6.84
N GLN A 106 -21.36 -6.98 -7.83
CA GLN A 106 -21.24 -8.16 -8.68
C GLN A 106 -20.70 -9.37 -7.91
N VAL A 107 -19.66 -9.19 -7.10
CA VAL A 107 -19.13 -10.26 -6.22
C VAL A 107 -20.20 -10.73 -5.24
N SER A 108 -21.04 -9.82 -4.72
CA SER A 108 -22.15 -10.23 -3.86
C SER A 108 -23.25 -11.02 -4.58
N ALA A 109 -23.47 -10.77 -5.87
CA ALA A 109 -24.43 -11.53 -6.68
C ALA A 109 -23.90 -12.92 -7.04
N GLU A 110 -22.59 -13.05 -7.32
CA GLU A 110 -21.93 -14.32 -7.58
C GLU A 110 -21.87 -15.20 -6.31
N CYS A 111 -21.52 -14.63 -5.15
CA CYS A 111 -21.58 -15.35 -3.86
C CYS A 111 -23.00 -15.73 -3.44
N ALA A 112 -24.03 -14.98 -3.85
CA ALA A 112 -25.42 -15.34 -3.60
C ALA A 112 -25.92 -16.47 -4.52
N SER A 113 -25.29 -16.66 -5.68
CA SER A 113 -25.66 -17.71 -6.65
C SER A 113 -25.03 -19.08 -6.39
N GLU A 114 -23.92 -19.15 -5.65
CA GLU A 114 -23.32 -20.43 -5.22
C GLU A 114 -24.02 -21.06 -4.01
N ALA A 115 -24.84 -20.30 -3.28
CA ALA A 115 -25.55 -20.78 -2.09
C ALA A 115 -26.93 -21.40 -2.38
N ASP A 116 -27.39 -21.38 -3.63
CA ASP A 116 -28.68 -21.94 -4.05
C ASP A 116 -28.49 -22.99 -5.15
N SER A 117 -27.91 -24.13 -4.77
CA SER A 117 -28.09 -25.38 -5.51
C SER A 117 -28.97 -26.31 -4.69
N PRO A 118 -30.27 -26.44 -5.00
CA PRO A 118 -31.06 -27.58 -4.56
C PRO A 118 -30.75 -28.80 -5.45
N GLU A 119 -30.87 -29.99 -4.85
CA GLU A 119 -30.77 -31.34 -5.45
C GLU A 119 -29.34 -31.85 -5.77
N VAL A 120 -28.92 -33.04 -5.31
CA VAL A 120 -29.65 -34.31 -5.35
C VAL A 120 -29.32 -35.18 -4.12
N VAL A 121 -30.30 -35.38 -3.23
CA VAL A 121 -30.37 -36.58 -2.38
C VAL A 121 -31.03 -37.67 -3.21
N GLN A 122 -30.24 -38.52 -3.86
CA GLN A 122 -30.73 -39.76 -4.45
C GLN A 122 -30.02 -40.95 -3.84
N ALA A 123 -30.88 -41.88 -3.43
CA ALA A 123 -30.59 -43.13 -2.78
C ALA A 123 -29.60 -44.00 -3.56
N HIS A 124 -28.69 -44.65 -2.84
CA HIS A 124 -28.32 -46.03 -3.14
C HIS A 124 -28.14 -46.81 -1.85
N ALA A 125 -29.23 -47.45 -1.44
CA ALA A 125 -29.20 -48.65 -0.62
C ALA A 125 -28.68 -49.78 -1.52
N ALA A 126 -27.41 -50.17 -1.34
CA ALA A 126 -26.86 -51.49 -1.63
C ALA A 126 -25.35 -51.44 -1.40
N ASP A 127 -24.88 -51.91 -0.25
CA ASP A 127 -23.61 -52.63 -0.30
C ASP A 127 -23.57 -53.73 0.77
N THR A 128 -23.76 -54.94 0.26
CA THR A 128 -23.60 -56.21 0.95
C THR A 128 -22.13 -56.39 1.32
N ARG A 129 -21.78 -56.25 2.60
CA ARG A 129 -20.59 -56.91 3.16
C ARG A 129 -20.99 -57.86 4.26
N VAL A 130 -21.21 -59.10 3.81
CA VAL A 130 -21.01 -60.34 4.54
C VAL A 130 -19.82 -60.21 5.51
N LEU A 131 -20.11 -60.21 6.82
CA LEU A 131 -19.19 -60.66 7.85
C LEU A 131 -19.80 -61.92 8.45
N ASN A 132 -19.45 -63.05 7.84
CA ASN A 132 -19.65 -64.37 8.38
C ASN A 132 -18.26 -64.92 8.68
N LEU A 133 -17.83 -64.86 9.94
CA LEU A 133 -16.76 -65.70 10.47
C LEU A 133 -17.26 -66.31 11.78
N SER A 134 -17.79 -67.51 11.57
CA SER A 134 -18.22 -68.54 12.50
C SER A 134 -17.09 -69.18 13.31
N HIS A 135 -17.49 -69.78 14.44
CA HIS A 135 -16.79 -70.73 15.33
C HIS A 135 -15.84 -70.06 16.35
N ASN A 136 -15.91 -70.32 17.66
CA ASN A 136 -16.41 -71.49 18.39
C ASN A 136 -16.77 -71.07 19.83
#